data_AF-A0A2D9GBN6-F1
#
_entry.id   AF-A0A2D9GBN6-F1
#
_cell.length_a   1.000
_cell.length_b   1.000
_cell.length_c   1.000
_cell.angle_alpha   90.00
_cell.angle_beta   90.00
_cell.angle_gamma   90.00
#
_symmetry.space_group_name_H-M   'P 1'
#
loop_
_entity.id
_entity.type
_entity.pdbx_description
1 polymer ?
#
loop_
_entity_poly.entity_id
_entity_poly.type
_entity_poly.pdbx_seq_one_letter_code
_entity_poly.pdbx_strand_id
1 'polypeptide(L)'
;MAKLPATYSLEDNKLRVIYKSGVESVLFEDISSISFREVKEPRIALLLLCFVIGLVVIIPDFKNILLGLIIMFIGMILMFVITNKYDNLIVETRGGKFIIFSVDHQTAKYEMEKIESAKRNWEESK
;
A
#
# COMPACT_ATOMS: atom_id res chain seq x y z
N MET A 1 -9.48 2.64 -4.47
CA MET A 1 -8.16 3.27 -4.21
C MET A 1 -7.79 2.98 -2.77
N ALA A 2 -6.63 2.38 -2.52
CA ALA A 2 -6.12 2.21 -1.17
C ALA A 2 -5.79 3.58 -0.58
N LYS A 3 -6.28 3.88 0.62
CA LYS A 3 -6.05 5.15 1.30
C LYS A 3 -4.85 4.98 2.23
N LEU A 4 -3.66 5.34 1.75
CA LEU A 4 -2.38 5.30 2.47
C LEU A 4 -2.08 6.60 3.25
N PRO A 5 -1.39 6.54 4.40
CA PRO A 5 -1.47 5.52 5.44
C PRO A 5 -2.66 5.80 6.36
N ALA A 6 -3.35 4.73 6.79
CA ALA A 6 -4.43 4.83 7.76
C ALA A 6 -3.95 4.29 9.10
N THR A 7 -4.07 5.10 10.16
CA THR A 7 -3.89 4.58 11.53
C THR A 7 -5.13 3.81 11.90
N TYR A 8 -4.98 2.61 12.45
CA TYR A 8 -6.10 1.85 12.95
C TYR A 8 -5.96 1.64 14.47
N SER A 9 -7.10 1.57 15.17
CA SER A 9 -7.17 1.24 16.59
C SER A 9 -8.18 0.12 16.84
N LEU A 10 -7.89 -0.66 17.88
CA LEU A 10 -8.74 -1.73 18.40
C LEU A 10 -9.20 -1.25 19.78
N GLU A 11 -10.40 -0.69 19.86
CA GLU A 11 -10.97 -0.13 21.10
C GLU A 11 -12.35 -0.75 21.34
N ASP A 12 -12.59 -1.11 22.60
CA ASP A 12 -13.82 -1.74 23.10
C ASP A 12 -14.14 -3.08 22.39
N ASN A 13 -14.84 -2.98 21.26
CA ASN A 13 -15.41 -4.07 20.49
C ASN A 13 -15.42 -3.77 18.98
N LYS A 14 -14.65 -2.77 18.54
CA LYS A 14 -14.66 -2.28 17.17
C LYS A 14 -13.25 -2.09 16.62
N LEU A 15 -13.10 -2.40 15.35
CA LEU A 15 -11.98 -1.97 14.53
C LEU A 15 -12.30 -0.57 14.01
N ARG A 16 -11.45 0.41 14.32
CA ARG A 16 -11.53 1.77 13.79
C ARG A 16 -10.35 2.04 12.88
N VAL A 17 -10.62 2.54 11.68
CA VAL A 17 -9.62 2.89 10.68
C VAL A 17 -9.77 4.37 10.35
N ILE A 18 -8.70 5.14 10.57
CA ILE A 18 -8.66 6.58 10.37
C ILE A 18 -7.96 6.87 9.04
N TYR A 19 -8.71 7.34 8.06
CA TYR A 19 -8.20 7.81 6.78
C TYR A 19 -8.10 9.34 6.75
N LYS A 20 -7.31 9.87 5.80
CA LYS A 20 -7.32 11.31 5.49
C LYS A 20 -8.70 11.84 5.09
N SER A 21 -9.56 10.98 4.55
CA SER A 21 -10.91 11.34 4.11
C SER A 21 -11.98 11.20 5.20
N GLY A 22 -11.63 10.70 6.39
CA GLY A 22 -12.59 10.39 7.46
C GLY A 22 -12.31 9.07 8.17
N VAL A 23 -13.17 8.72 9.11
CA VAL A 23 -13.04 7.52 9.96
C VAL A 23 -14.06 6.47 9.54
N GLU A 24 -13.63 5.23 9.38
CA GLU A 24 -14.51 4.08 9.22
C GLU A 24 -14.36 3.14 10.42
N SER A 25 -15.47 2.57 10.89
CA SER A 25 -15.45 1.60 11.98
C SER A 25 -16.36 0.42 11.69
N VAL A 26 -15.97 -0.76 12.19
CA VAL A 26 -16.76 -1.99 12.13
C VAL A 26 -16.70 -2.70 13.48
N LEU A 27 -17.84 -3.21 13.93
CA LEU A 27 -17.92 -4.03 15.14
C LEU A 27 -17.29 -5.41 14.88
N PHE A 28 -16.65 -6.00 15.87
CA PHE A 28 -16.01 -7.32 15.71
C PHE A 28 -17.01 -8.43 15.32
N GLU A 29 -18.25 -8.36 15.80
CA GLU A 29 -19.33 -9.28 15.41
C GLU A 29 -19.73 -9.18 13.93
N ASP A 30 -19.53 -8.00 13.33
CA ASP A 30 -19.85 -7.75 11.93
C ASP A 30 -18.70 -8.13 11.00
N ILE A 31 -17.51 -8.43 11.52
CA ILE A 31 -16.38 -8.89 10.70
C ILE A 31 -16.61 -10.33 10.28
N SER A 32 -16.78 -10.53 8.98
CA SER A 32 -16.93 -11.85 8.35
C SER A 32 -15.56 -12.48 8.07
N SER A 33 -14.67 -11.75 7.39
CA SER A 33 -13.36 -12.24 7.00
C SER A 33 -12.31 -11.12 7.06
N ILE A 34 -11.04 -11.50 7.26
CA ILE A 34 -9.89 -10.60 7.15
C ILE A 34 -8.89 -11.27 6.21
N SER A 35 -8.41 -10.51 5.24
CA SER A 35 -7.39 -10.97 4.28
C SER A 35 -6.39 -9.86 4.00
N PHE A 36 -5.29 -10.18 3.34
CA PHE A 36 -4.34 -9.17 2.91
C PHE A 36 -3.83 -9.42 1.49
N ARG A 37 -3.37 -8.34 0.85
CA ARG A 37 -2.79 -8.36 -0.49
C ARG A 37 -1.56 -7.46 -0.54
N GLU A 38 -0.44 -8.00 -0.99
CA GLU A 38 0.74 -7.19 -1.31
C GLU A 38 0.43 -6.26 -2.49
N VAL A 39 0.77 -4.98 -2.34
CA VAL A 39 0.68 -3.99 -3.40
C VAL A 39 2.06 -3.43 -3.70
N LYS A 40 2.37 -3.39 -4.99
CA LYS A 40 3.60 -2.84 -5.56
C LYS A 40 3.23 -1.62 -6.36
N GLU A 41 3.53 -0.44 -5.85
CA GLU A 41 3.32 0.81 -6.55
C GLU A 41 4.63 1.27 -7.24
N PRO A 42 4.68 1.23 -8.58
CA PRO A 42 5.87 1.69 -9.29
C PRO A 42 6.00 3.21 -9.15
N ARG A 43 7.24 3.70 -8.95
CA ARG A 43 7.54 5.13 -8.93
C ARG A 43 7.61 5.70 -10.34
N ILE A 44 6.45 5.84 -11.00
CA ILE A 44 6.33 6.32 -12.38
C ILE A 44 6.96 7.70 -12.57
N ALA A 45 6.88 8.57 -11.56
CA ALA A 45 7.50 9.91 -11.59
C ALA A 45 9.03 9.85 -11.77
N LEU A 46 9.70 8.86 -11.17
CA LEU A 46 11.15 8.69 -11.31
C LEU A 46 11.52 8.25 -12.74
N LEU A 47 10.71 7.37 -13.33
CA LEU A 47 10.90 6.94 -14.71
C LEU A 47 10.73 8.11 -15.69
N LEU A 48 9.69 8.93 -15.49
CA LEU A 48 9.46 10.13 -16.29
C LEU A 48 10.64 11.11 -16.17
N LEU A 49 11.19 11.29 -14.97
CA LEU A 49 12.36 12.15 -14.75
C LEU A 49 13.59 11.63 -15.52
N CYS A 50 13.91 10.33 -15.40
CA CYS A 50 15.04 9.74 -16.12
C CYS A 50 14.86 9.80 -17.65
N PHE A 51 13.62 9.64 -18.13
CA PHE A 51 13.28 9.77 -19.54
C PHE A 51 13.50 11.19 -20.06
N VAL A 52 13.04 12.21 -19.32
CA VAL A 52 13.24 13.62 -19.68
C VAL A 52 14.73 13.99 -19.69
N ILE A 53 15.49 13.57 -18.67
CA ILE A 53 16.94 13.81 -18.60
C ILE A 53 17.64 13.14 -19.80
N GLY A 54 17.28 11.88 -20.11
CA GLY A 54 17.82 11.16 -21.26
C GLY A 54 17.59 11.91 -22.57
N LEU A 55 16.38 12.41 -22.80
CA LEU A 55 16.06 13.19 -24.00
C LEU A 55 16.84 14.51 -24.08
N VAL A 56 16.95 15.25 -22.97
CA VAL A 56 17.70 16.51 -22.91
C VAL A 56 19.19 16.31 -23.23
N VAL A 57 19.76 15.15 -22.88
CA VAL A 57 21.16 14.80 -23.20
C VAL A 57 21.34 14.47 -24.69
N ILE A 58 20.33 13.90 -25.34
CA ILE A 58 20.41 13.45 -26.75
C ILE A 58 20.17 14.59 -27.74
N ILE A 59 19.19 15.46 -27.46
CA ILE A 59 18.74 16.54 -28.37
C ILE A 59 19.88 17.48 -28.84
N PRO A 60 20.79 17.96 -27.97
CA PRO A 60 21.78 18.96 -28.37
C PRO A 60 23.00 18.38 -29.12
N ASP A 61 23.34 17.10 -28.94
CA ASP A 61 24.45 16.46 -29.65
C ASP A 61 24.25 14.95 -29.78
N PHE A 62 24.11 14.46 -31.01
CA PHE A 62 23.95 13.04 -31.33
C PHE A 62 25.14 12.18 -30.88
N LYS A 63 26.31 12.76 -30.61
CA LYS A 63 27.45 12.02 -30.01
C LYS A 63 27.14 11.51 -28.60
N ASN A 64 26.19 12.13 -27.91
CA ASN A 64 25.77 11.76 -26.55
C ASN A 64 24.61 10.75 -26.53
N ILE A 65 24.21 10.19 -27.68
CA ILE A 65 23.16 9.15 -27.73
C ILE A 65 23.44 8.02 -26.75
N LEU A 66 24.68 7.51 -26.74
CA LEU A 66 25.03 6.40 -25.87
C LEU A 66 24.84 6.76 -24.39
N LEU A 67 25.22 7.98 -23.98
CA LEU A 67 25.07 8.47 -22.62
C LEU A 67 23.58 8.64 -22.24
N GLY A 68 22.76 9.21 -23.13
CA GLY A 68 21.33 9.35 -22.92
C GLY A 68 20.61 8.00 -22.78
N LEU A 69 20.97 7.02 -23.61
CA LEU A 69 20.44 5.65 -23.53
C LEU A 69 20.84 4.96 -22.21
N ILE A 70 22.09 5.15 -21.75
CA ILE A 70 22.54 4.60 -20.46
C ILE A 70 21.72 5.20 -19.31
N ILE A 71 21.48 6.51 -19.29
CA ILE A 71 20.68 7.16 -18.25
C ILE A 71 19.24 6.63 -18.24
N MET A 72 18.63 6.44 -19.42
CA MET A 72 17.30 5.85 -19.54
C MET A 72 17.26 4.40 -19.02
N PHE A 73 18.30 3.61 -19.34
CA PHE A 73 18.41 2.22 -18.88
C PHE A 73 18.59 2.12 -17.36
N ILE A 74 19.42 2.98 -16.78
CA ILE A 74 19.57 3.09 -15.31
C ILE A 74 18.23 3.48 -14.67
N GLY A 75 17.49 4.41 -15.27
CA GLY A 75 16.15 4.78 -14.80
C GLY A 75 15.16 3.61 -14.76
N MET A 76 15.19 2.75 -15.78
CA MET A 76 14.39 1.51 -15.80
C MET A 76 14.78 0.54 -14.67
N ILE A 77 16.08 0.34 -14.44
CA ILE A 77 16.55 -0.53 -13.35
C ILE A 77 16.13 0.03 -11.99
N LEU A 78 16.34 1.33 -11.77
CA LEU A 78 15.96 2.00 -10.52
C LEU A 78 14.45 1.95 -10.27
N MET A 79 13.61 1.96 -11.31
CA MET A 79 12.17 1.75 -11.15
C MET A 79 11.86 0.40 -10.51
N PHE A 80 12.53 -0.67 -10.95
CA PHE A 80 12.32 -2.02 -10.42
C PHE A 80 12.79 -2.13 -8.97
N VAL A 81 13.89 -1.45 -8.63
CA VAL A 81 14.48 -1.48 -7.28
C VAL A 81 13.68 -0.60 -6.30
N ILE A 82 13.24 0.59 -6.72
CA ILE A 82 12.61 1.60 -5.84
C ILE A 82 11.07 1.57 -5.99
N THR A 83 10.50 0.38 -6.11
CA THR A 83 9.04 0.21 -6.05
C THR A 83 8.58 0.34 -4.60
N ASN A 84 7.58 1.18 -4.34
CA ASN A 84 6.98 1.23 -3.01
C ASN A 84 6.22 -0.08 -2.78
N LYS A 85 6.52 -0.75 -1.67
CA LYS A 85 5.83 -1.96 -1.24
C LYS A 85 5.07 -1.66 0.03
N TYR A 86 3.82 -2.07 0.07
CA TYR A 86 2.97 -2.03 1.24
C TYR A 86 1.93 -3.14 1.09
N ASP A 87 1.33 -3.53 2.20
CA ASP A 87 0.34 -4.58 2.20
C ASP A 87 -1.02 -3.98 2.54
N ASN A 88 -2.04 -4.30 1.76
CA ASN A 88 -3.42 -3.90 2.07
C ASN A 88 -4.09 -4.98 2.92
N LEU A 89 -4.52 -4.61 4.11
CA LEU A 89 -5.50 -5.37 4.88
C LEU A 89 -6.90 -5.08 4.35
N ILE A 90 -7.68 -6.14 4.19
CA ILE A 90 -9.04 -6.13 3.65
C ILE A 90 -9.92 -6.81 4.69
N VAL A 91 -10.77 -6.03 5.33
CA VAL A 91 -11.76 -6.51 6.31
C VAL A 91 -13.12 -6.51 5.64
N GLU A 92 -13.71 -7.68 5.50
CA GLU A 92 -15.05 -7.87 4.95
C GLU A 92 -16.07 -7.94 6.06
N THR A 93 -17.14 -7.15 5.95
CA THR A 93 -18.26 -7.21 6.89
C THR A 93 -19.33 -8.19 6.43
N ARG A 94 -20.15 -8.70 7.36
CA ARG A 94 -21.30 -9.56 7.07
C ARG A 94 -22.32 -8.91 6.11
N GLY A 95 -22.33 -7.58 6.04
CA GLY A 95 -23.14 -6.81 5.09
C GLY A 95 -22.52 -6.62 3.70
N GLY A 96 -21.38 -7.27 3.41
CA GLY A 96 -20.69 -7.17 2.11
C GLY A 96 -19.89 -5.89 1.91
N LYS A 97 -19.63 -5.11 2.97
CA LYS A 97 -18.78 -3.92 2.91
C LYS A 97 -17.31 -4.32 3.09
N PHE A 98 -16.42 -3.74 2.30
CA PHE A 98 -14.97 -3.91 2.44
C PHE A 98 -14.33 -2.66 3.04
N ILE A 99 -13.60 -2.84 4.15
CA ILE A 99 -12.73 -1.83 4.74
C ILE A 99 -11.30 -2.19 4.35
N ILE A 100 -10.69 -1.36 3.50
CA ILE A 100 -9.36 -1.61 2.95
C ILE A 100 -8.41 -0.54 3.48
N PHE A 101 -7.33 -0.96 4.13
CA PHE A 101 -6.31 -0.05 4.62
C PHE A 101 -4.92 -0.67 4.48
N SER A 102 -3.92 0.20 4.38
CA SER A 102 -2.56 -0.22 4.09
C SER A 102 -1.71 -0.21 5.35
N VAL A 103 -0.90 -1.25 5.49
CA VAL A 103 0.11 -1.41 6.54
C VAL A 103 1.49 -1.60 5.91
N ASP A 104 2.53 -1.52 6.74
CA ASP A 104 3.90 -1.70 6.29
C ASP A 104 4.11 -3.06 5.63
N HIS A 105 5.01 -3.10 4.65
CA HIS A 105 5.30 -4.32 3.92
C HIS A 105 5.81 -5.40 4.88
N GLN A 106 5.31 -6.63 4.72
CA GLN A 106 5.60 -7.81 5.52
C GLN A 106 5.02 -7.81 6.93
N THR A 107 4.27 -6.77 7.33
CA THR A 107 3.58 -6.76 8.64
C THR A 107 2.13 -7.19 8.55
N ALA A 108 1.52 -7.27 7.36
CA ALA A 108 0.09 -7.57 7.22
C ALA A 108 -0.37 -8.86 7.88
N LYS A 109 0.45 -9.92 7.85
CA LYS A 109 0.10 -11.17 8.55
C LYS A 109 0.00 -10.97 10.07
N TYR A 110 0.97 -10.27 10.64
CA TYR A 110 1.00 -9.96 12.07
C TYR A 110 -0.18 -9.05 12.47
N GLU A 111 -0.42 -8.00 11.69
CA GLU A 111 -1.51 -7.06 11.93
C GLU A 111 -2.89 -7.74 11.79
N MET A 112 -3.05 -8.65 10.81
CA MET A 112 -4.25 -9.49 10.65
C MET A 112 -4.49 -10.36 11.89
N GLU A 113 -3.47 -11.12 12.32
CA GLU A 113 -3.56 -12.01 13.49
C GLU A 113 -3.89 -11.23 14.78
N LYS A 114 -3.39 -9.99 14.90
CA LYS A 114 -3.71 -9.10 16.01
C LYS A 114 -5.18 -8.69 16.03
N ILE A 115 -5.77 -8.37 14.87
CA ILE A 115 -7.19 -8.03 14.75
C ILE A 115 -8.07 -9.27 15.04
N GLU A 116 -7.70 -10.42 14.48
CA GLU A 116 -8.42 -11.68 14.74
C GLU A 116 -8.37 -12.07 16.22
N SER A 117 -7.22 -11.90 16.87
CA SER A 117 -7.07 -12.21 18.28
C SER A 117 -7.90 -11.26 19.15
N ALA A 118 -7.94 -9.97 18.82
CA ALA A 118 -8.81 -9.01 19.51
C ALA A 118 -10.30 -9.37 19.36
N LYS A 119 -10.70 -9.80 18.15
CA LYS A 119 -12.06 -10.32 17.91
C LYS A 119 -12.36 -11.55 18.78
N ARG A 120 -11.48 -12.56 18.80
CA ARG A 120 -11.66 -13.77 19.62
C ARG A 120 -11.77 -13.45 21.11
N ASN A 121 -10.88 -12.62 21.63
CA ASN A 121 -10.89 -12.24 23.05
C ASN A 121 -12.19 -11.53 23.44
N TRP A 122 -12.73 -10.70 22.55
CA TRP A 122 -14.01 -10.04 22.75
C TRP A 122 -15.17 -11.06 22.76
N GLU A 123 -15.19 -12.00 21.82
CA GLU A 123 -16.20 -13.07 21.76
C GLU A 123 -16.18 -13.96 23.02
N GLU A 124 -15.01 -14.24 23.59
CA GLU A 124 -14.86 -15.01 24.84
C GLU A 124 -15.29 -14.23 26.10
N SER A 125 -15.26 -12.90 26.05
CA SER A 125 -15.66 -12.03 27.17
C SER A 125 -17.16 -11.75 27.25
N LYS A 126 -17.93 -12.24 26.26
CA LYS A 126 -19.37 -12.03 26.11
C LYS A 126 -20.17 -13.11 26.84
#